data_AF-A0A6A2FKE6-F1
#
_entry.id   AF-A0A6A2FKE6-F1
#
_cell.length_a   1.000
_cell.length_b   1.000
_cell.length_c   1.000
_cell.angle_alpha   90.00
_cell.angle_beta   90.00
_cell.angle_gamma   90.00
#
_symmetry.space_group_name_H-M   'P 1'
#
loop_
_entity.id
_entity.type
_entity.pdbx_description
1 polymer ?
#
loop_
_entity_poly.entity_id
_entity_poly.type
_entity_poly.pdbx_seq_one_letter_code
_entity_poly.pdbx_strand_id
1 'polypeptide(L)'
;MKGDSGYYPCWYNKLQFLLFILAFLAFGIGDTITSLKMIEQKGIMGEGNLLVRYIIINYGMLDFIAIKIGITLVILLLPFFIIDKSAYWIISGYLVSFIIAGILGMILNLKAANYEPLFISSGQAMIIFMISVLLLTSIGDNIDKSIHPKIRPYFYCLLKDITIIFASMVRKK
;
A
#
# COMPACT_ATOMS: atom_id res chain seq x y z
N MET A 1 0.27 17.65 -19.96
CA MET A 1 -0.53 18.86 -20.22
C MET A 1 -0.88 19.53 -18.90
N LYS A 2 -0.30 20.70 -18.61
CA LYS A 2 -0.72 21.56 -17.49
C LYS A 2 -2.11 22.12 -17.83
N GLY A 3 -3.06 22.10 -16.90
CA GLY A 3 -4.33 22.83 -17.10
C GLY A 3 -4.11 24.35 -16.93
N ASP A 4 -5.09 25.17 -17.33
CA ASP A 4 -5.04 26.64 -17.38
C ASP A 4 -4.66 27.36 -16.06
N SER A 5 -4.54 26.61 -14.97
CA SER A 5 -4.19 27.10 -13.62
C SER A 5 -2.80 26.64 -13.14
N GLY A 6 -2.01 25.98 -13.99
CA GLY A 6 -0.69 25.45 -13.65
C GLY A 6 -0.70 24.19 -12.79
N TYR A 7 -1.88 23.69 -12.42
CA TYR A 7 -2.07 22.44 -11.67
C TYR A 7 -2.26 21.23 -12.57
N TYR A 8 -1.86 20.08 -12.06
CA TYR A 8 -2.15 18.78 -12.67
C TYR A 8 -3.63 18.39 -12.49
N PRO A 9 -4.16 17.49 -13.32
CA PRO A 9 -5.56 17.09 -13.25
C PRO A 9 -5.85 16.27 -11.98
N CYS A 10 -7.13 16.24 -11.58
CA CYS A 10 -7.58 15.52 -10.38
C CYS A 10 -7.38 14.00 -10.40
N TRP A 11 -7.04 13.40 -11.55
CA TRP A 11 -6.77 11.97 -11.63
C TRP A 11 -5.55 11.54 -10.80
N TYR A 12 -4.59 12.44 -10.57
CA TYR A 12 -3.43 12.18 -9.70
C TYR A 12 -3.88 11.79 -8.28
N ASN A 13 -4.78 12.56 -7.68
CA ASN A 13 -5.34 12.26 -6.35
C ASN A 13 -6.10 10.92 -6.33
N LYS A 14 -6.84 10.62 -7.40
CA LYS A 14 -7.58 9.35 -7.53
C LYS A 14 -6.63 8.16 -7.63
N LEU A 15 -5.54 8.31 -8.39
CA LEU A 15 -4.54 7.26 -8.53
C LEU A 15 -3.83 6.99 -7.21
N GLN A 16 -3.32 8.03 -6.52
CA GLN A 16 -2.68 7.83 -5.21
C GLN A 16 -3.63 7.22 -4.18
N PHE A 17 -4.90 7.64 -4.16
CA PHE A 17 -5.90 7.02 -3.30
C PHE A 17 -6.11 5.54 -3.64
N LEU A 18 -6.22 5.19 -4.93
CA LEU A 18 -6.33 3.80 -5.36
C LEU A 18 -5.10 2.99 -4.97
N LEU A 19 -3.89 3.54 -5.16
CA LEU A 19 -2.64 2.89 -4.74
C LEU A 19 -2.60 2.67 -3.23
N PHE A 20 -3.06 3.63 -2.43
CA PHE A 20 -3.16 3.48 -0.98
C PHE A 20 -4.10 2.34 -0.59
N ILE A 21 -5.30 2.30 -1.19
CA ILE A 21 -6.26 1.23 -0.92
C ILE A 21 -5.71 -0.13 -1.35
N LEU A 22 -5.08 -0.24 -2.52
CA LEU A 22 -4.47 -1.49 -2.99
C LEU A 22 -3.31 -1.93 -2.07
N ALA A 23 -2.46 -1.00 -1.63
CA ALA A 23 -1.38 -1.29 -0.69
C ALA A 23 -1.94 -1.79 0.64
N PHE A 24 -2.97 -1.13 1.16
CA PHE A 24 -3.62 -1.52 2.41
C PHE A 24 -4.30 -2.90 2.30
N LEU A 25 -4.98 -3.16 1.18
CA LEU A 25 -5.62 -4.45 0.93
C LEU A 25 -4.59 -5.58 0.76
N ALA A 26 -3.51 -5.36 0.02
CA ALA A 26 -2.50 -6.39 -0.22
C ALA A 26 -1.61 -6.61 1.01
N PHE A 27 -0.92 -5.57 1.48
CA PHE A 27 0.08 -5.66 2.55
C PHE A 27 -0.54 -5.71 3.95
N GLY A 28 -1.68 -5.07 4.15
CA GLY A 28 -2.39 -5.09 5.43
C GLY A 28 -3.29 -6.32 5.54
N ILE A 29 -4.45 -6.25 4.87
CA ILE A 29 -5.52 -7.25 5.05
C ILE A 29 -5.14 -8.61 4.47
N GLY A 30 -4.77 -8.66 3.19
CA GLY A 30 -4.52 -9.89 2.44
C GLY A 30 -3.36 -10.69 3.03
N ASP A 31 -2.23 -10.03 3.28
CA ASP A 31 -1.07 -10.67 3.92
C ASP A 31 -1.40 -11.16 5.34
N THR A 32 -2.21 -10.42 6.12
CA THR A 32 -2.67 -10.89 7.45
C THR A 32 -3.54 -12.14 7.35
N ILE A 33 -4.56 -12.14 6.50
CA ILE A 33 -5.48 -13.28 6.34
C ILE A 33 -4.71 -14.52 5.86
N THR A 34 -3.81 -14.35 4.89
CA THR A 34 -3.03 -15.46 4.35
C THR A 34 -2.00 -15.99 5.35
N SER A 35 -1.35 -15.13 6.14
CA SER A 35 -0.46 -15.54 7.25
C SER A 35 -1.22 -16.33 8.33
N LEU A 36 -2.42 -15.87 8.71
CA LEU A 36 -3.27 -16.62 9.65
C LEU A 36 -3.66 -17.99 9.11
N LYS A 37 -4.06 -18.07 7.84
CA LYS A 37 -4.36 -19.35 7.19
C LYS A 37 -3.14 -20.28 7.19
N MET A 38 -1.95 -19.76 6.93
CA MET A 38 -0.71 -20.55 7.01
C MET A 38 -0.47 -21.06 8.44
N ILE A 39 -0.66 -20.22 9.44
CA ILE A 39 -0.48 -20.58 10.86
C ILE A 39 -1.52 -21.61 11.31
N GLU A 40 -2.77 -21.50 10.86
CA GLU A 40 -3.80 -22.50 11.12
C GLU A 40 -3.40 -23.88 10.57
N GLN A 41 -2.82 -23.92 9.36
CA GLN A 41 -2.46 -25.17 8.70
C GLN A 41 -1.15 -25.78 9.22
N LYS A 42 -0.10 -24.98 9.44
CA LYS A 42 1.24 -25.45 9.81
C LYS A 42 1.60 -25.26 11.29
N GLY A 43 0.70 -24.65 12.05
CA GLY A 43 0.99 -24.14 13.38
C GLY A 43 1.90 -22.91 13.34
N ILE A 44 2.06 -22.30 14.51
CA ILE A 44 2.85 -21.08 14.69
C ILE A 44 4.34 -21.25 14.35
N MET A 45 4.85 -22.48 14.43
CA MET A 45 6.23 -22.78 14.08
C MET A 45 6.50 -22.67 12.57
N GLY A 46 5.44 -22.71 11.74
CA GLY A 46 5.52 -22.47 10.31
C GLY A 46 5.69 -21.01 9.91
N GLU A 47 5.49 -20.06 10.84
CA GLU A 47 5.68 -18.63 10.58
C GLU A 47 7.17 -18.27 10.56
N GLY A 48 7.65 -17.79 9.41
CA GLY A 48 9.06 -17.44 9.22
C GLY A 48 9.46 -16.14 9.92
N ASN A 49 8.49 -15.29 10.27
CA ASN A 49 8.75 -14.03 10.96
C ASN A 49 8.74 -14.19 12.49
N LEU A 50 9.92 -14.07 13.09
CA LEU A 50 10.11 -14.20 14.55
C LEU A 50 9.28 -13.20 15.36
N LEU A 51 9.09 -11.98 14.85
CA LEU A 51 8.29 -10.95 15.53
C LEU A 51 6.81 -11.33 15.52
N VAL A 52 6.29 -11.84 14.40
CA VAL A 52 4.90 -12.32 14.31
C VAL A 52 4.68 -13.49 15.27
N ARG A 53 5.61 -14.45 15.30
CA ARG A 53 5.57 -15.55 16.27
C ARG A 53 5.53 -15.06 17.71
N TYR A 54 6.40 -14.11 18.06
CA TYR A 54 6.43 -13.53 19.39
C TYR A 54 5.10 -12.87 19.77
N ILE A 55 4.51 -12.09 18.87
CA ILE A 55 3.23 -11.42 19.13
C ILE A 55 2.13 -12.44 19.36
N ILE A 56 1.99 -13.44 18.48
CA ILE A 56 0.89 -14.40 18.60
C ILE A 56 1.05 -15.31 19.82
N ILE A 57 2.27 -15.71 20.19
CA ILE A 57 2.50 -16.54 21.39
C ILE A 57 2.12 -15.79 22.67
N ASN A 58 2.45 -14.50 22.77
CA ASN A 58 2.28 -13.74 24.02
C ASN A 58 0.94 -13.00 24.12
N TYR A 59 0.36 -12.61 22.99
CA TYR A 59 -0.83 -11.75 22.92
C TYR A 59 -1.98 -12.38 22.13
N GLY A 60 -1.73 -13.48 21.40
CA GLY A 60 -2.76 -14.18 20.63
C GLY A 60 -2.99 -13.62 19.22
N MET A 61 -3.88 -14.29 18.47
CA MET A 61 -4.12 -13.99 17.04
C MET A 61 -4.88 -12.68 16.82
N LEU A 62 -5.82 -12.32 17.69
CA LEU A 62 -6.61 -11.09 17.55
C LEU A 62 -5.73 -9.84 17.70
N ASP A 63 -4.83 -9.86 18.69
CA ASP A 63 -3.88 -8.76 18.91
C ASP A 63 -2.89 -8.64 17.75
N PHE A 64 -2.45 -9.76 17.19
CA PHE A 64 -1.65 -9.75 15.95
C PHE A 64 -2.38 -9.07 14.78
N ILE A 65 -3.66 -9.37 14.56
CA ILE A 65 -4.45 -8.73 13.49
C ILE A 65 -4.53 -7.22 13.72
N ALA A 66 -4.90 -6.81 14.94
CA ALA A 66 -5.04 -5.41 15.29
C ALA A 66 -3.73 -4.63 15.14
N ILE A 67 -2.63 -5.19 15.66
CA ILE A 67 -1.29 -4.61 15.54
C ILE A 67 -0.88 -4.51 14.07
N LYS A 68 -1.06 -5.57 13.27
CA LYS A 68 -0.64 -5.58 11.88
C LYS A 68 -1.41 -4.56 11.05
N ILE A 69 -2.74 -4.54 11.15
CA ILE A 69 -3.58 -3.55 10.45
C ILE A 69 -3.22 -2.12 10.90
N GLY A 70 -3.06 -1.90 12.20
CA GLY A 70 -2.71 -0.59 12.76
C GLY A 70 -1.35 -0.09 12.25
N ILE A 71 -0.32 -0.95 12.32
CA ILE A 71 1.02 -0.63 11.81
C ILE A 71 0.98 -0.36 10.30
N THR A 72 0.26 -1.18 9.52
CA THR A 72 0.12 -0.94 8.08
C THR A 72 -0.50 0.43 7.79
N LEU A 73 -1.57 0.81 8.50
CA LEU A 73 -2.18 2.13 8.33
C LEU A 73 -1.19 3.25 8.62
N VAL A 74 -0.48 3.18 9.75
CA VAL A 74 0.51 4.19 10.13
C VAL A 74 1.61 4.31 9.08
N ILE A 75 2.18 3.18 8.65
CA ILE A 75 3.28 3.14 7.68
C ILE A 75 2.82 3.70 6.32
N LEU A 76 1.64 3.31 5.82
CA LEU A 76 1.13 3.80 4.54
C LEU A 76 0.76 5.29 4.57
N LEU A 77 0.37 5.83 5.73
CA LEU A 77 0.02 7.24 5.89
C LEU A 77 1.25 8.14 6.11
N LEU A 78 2.32 7.61 6.69
CA LEU A 78 3.56 8.32 7.00
C LEU A 78 4.09 9.22 5.86
N PRO A 79 4.21 8.76 4.59
CA PRO A 79 4.70 9.62 3.52
C PRO A 79 3.82 10.84 3.25
N PHE A 80 2.51 10.78 3.51
CA PHE A 80 1.61 11.92 3.31
C PHE A 80 1.78 13.03 4.36
N PHE A 81 2.40 12.72 5.50
CA PHE A 81 2.66 13.70 6.57
C PHE A 81 4.08 14.26 6.54
N ILE A 82 5.05 13.47 6.10
CA ILE A 82 6.48 13.82 6.19
C ILE A 82 6.99 14.43 4.87
N ILE A 83 6.49 13.97 3.74
CA ILE A 83 7.02 14.32 2.42
C ILE A 83 6.31 15.56 1.89
N ASP A 84 7.06 16.43 1.19
CA ASP A 84 6.51 17.63 0.57
C ASP A 84 5.37 17.30 -0.41
N LYS A 85 4.39 18.20 -0.52
CA LYS A 85 3.19 18.06 -1.36
C LYS A 85 3.51 17.95 -2.85
N SER A 86 4.72 18.32 -3.26
CA SER A 86 5.20 18.16 -4.64
C SER A 86 5.77 16.77 -4.95
N ALA A 87 5.93 15.89 -3.96
CA ALA A 87 6.57 14.58 -4.15
C ALA A 87 5.53 13.49 -4.45
N TYR A 88 4.80 13.69 -5.54
CA TYR A 88 3.71 12.81 -5.96
C TYR A 88 4.21 11.42 -6.37
N TRP A 89 5.26 11.37 -7.20
CA TRP A 89 5.77 10.12 -7.74
C TRP A 89 6.60 9.35 -6.72
N ILE A 90 7.28 10.02 -5.79
CA ILE A 90 7.90 9.37 -4.63
C ILE A 90 6.85 8.60 -3.82
N ILE A 91 5.76 9.26 -3.43
CA ILE A 91 4.68 8.63 -2.66
C ILE A 91 4.05 7.48 -3.46
N SER A 92 3.85 7.66 -4.76
CA SER A 92 3.29 6.61 -5.62
C SER A 92 4.21 5.39 -5.70
N GLY A 93 5.51 5.59 -5.88
CA GLY A 93 6.51 4.51 -5.89
C GLY A 93 6.59 3.79 -4.55
N TYR A 94 6.51 4.54 -3.45
CA TYR A 94 6.40 3.98 -2.11
C TYR A 94 5.18 3.06 -2.00
N LEU A 95 3.97 3.52 -2.33
CA LEU A 95 2.76 2.69 -2.25
C LEU A 95 2.82 1.44 -3.14
N VAL A 96 3.37 1.57 -4.36
CA VAL A 96 3.54 0.42 -5.27
C VAL A 96 4.47 -0.63 -4.66
N SER A 97 5.54 -0.23 -3.96
CA SER A 97 6.44 -1.18 -3.29
C SER A 97 5.71 -2.03 -2.23
N PHE A 98 4.73 -1.45 -1.51
CA PHE A 98 3.90 -2.17 -0.55
C PHE A 98 2.91 -3.11 -1.24
N ILE A 99 2.35 -2.73 -2.39
CA ILE A 99 1.51 -3.63 -3.19
C ILE A 99 2.32 -4.86 -3.60
N ILE A 100 3.53 -4.66 -4.14
CA ILE A 100 4.42 -5.75 -4.57
C ILE A 100 4.76 -6.67 -3.38
N ALA A 101 5.19 -6.09 -2.26
CA ALA A 101 5.53 -6.86 -1.07
C ALA A 101 4.33 -7.60 -0.48
N GLY A 102 3.16 -6.97 -0.45
CA GLY A 102 1.92 -7.58 0.04
C GLY A 102 1.49 -8.76 -0.83
N ILE A 103 1.49 -8.61 -2.15
CA ILE A 103 1.20 -9.71 -3.09
C ILE A 103 2.20 -10.84 -2.91
N LEU A 104 3.49 -10.52 -2.79
CA LEU A 104 4.53 -11.53 -2.59
C LEU A 104 4.34 -12.30 -1.28
N GLY A 105 4.06 -11.60 -0.18
CA GLY A 105 3.74 -12.19 1.12
C GLY A 105 2.51 -13.10 1.04
N MET A 106 1.42 -12.62 0.43
CA MET A 106 0.21 -13.41 0.22
C MET A 106 0.48 -14.71 -0.54
N ILE A 107 1.24 -14.65 -1.64
CA ILE A 107 1.57 -15.83 -2.44
C ILE A 107 2.40 -16.81 -1.61
N LEU A 108 3.43 -16.33 -0.89
CA LEU A 108 4.28 -17.19 -0.07
C LEU A 108 3.50 -17.85 1.07
N ASN A 109 2.64 -17.10 1.75
CA ASN A 109 1.79 -17.62 2.81
C ASN A 109 0.82 -18.69 2.28
N LEU A 110 0.20 -18.47 1.10
CA LEU A 110 -0.70 -19.44 0.48
C LEU A 110 0.03 -20.72 0.06
N LYS A 111 1.21 -20.60 -0.55
CA LYS A 111 2.04 -21.76 -0.88
C LYS A 111 2.46 -22.53 0.36
N ALA A 112 2.89 -21.82 1.39
CA ALA A 112 3.24 -22.41 2.67
C ALA A 112 2.03 -23.17 3.27
N ALA A 113 0.85 -22.56 3.27
CA ALA A 113 -0.39 -23.17 3.77
C ALA A 113 -0.78 -24.44 3.02
N ASN A 114 -0.53 -24.49 1.70
CA ASN A 114 -0.81 -25.64 0.84
C ASN A 114 0.31 -26.70 0.84
N TYR A 115 1.33 -26.57 1.70
CA TYR A 115 2.50 -27.46 1.72
C TYR A 115 3.29 -27.47 0.40
N GLU A 116 3.17 -26.42 -0.40
CA GLU A 116 3.92 -26.26 -1.64
C GLU A 116 5.33 -25.73 -1.38
N PRO A 117 6.31 -26.04 -2.26
CA PRO A 117 7.65 -25.50 -2.17
C PRO A 117 7.64 -23.96 -2.35
N LEU A 118 8.33 -23.27 -1.45
CA LEU A 118 8.53 -21.83 -1.53
C LEU A 118 9.59 -21.53 -2.59
N PHE A 119 9.30 -20.59 -3.49
CA PHE A 119 10.23 -20.17 -4.54
C PHE A 119 11.27 -19.15 -4.04
N ILE A 120 10.98 -18.47 -2.93
CA ILE A 120 11.92 -17.62 -2.20
C ILE A 120 11.70 -17.76 -0.70
N SER A 121 12.74 -17.51 0.10
CA SER A 121 12.63 -17.44 1.56
C SER A 121 12.01 -16.13 2.03
N SER A 122 11.50 -16.10 3.27
CA SER A 122 10.98 -14.87 3.90
C SER A 122 12.03 -13.75 3.96
N GLY A 123 13.29 -14.09 4.24
CA GLY A 123 14.39 -13.14 4.23
C GLY A 123 14.66 -12.55 2.84
N GLN A 124 14.59 -13.37 1.78
CA GLN A 124 14.71 -12.89 0.41
C GLN A 124 13.53 -11.98 0.02
N ALA A 125 12.31 -12.30 0.45
CA ALA A 125 11.15 -11.44 0.22
C ALA A 125 11.30 -10.06 0.88
N MET A 126 11.86 -10.02 2.10
CA MET A 126 12.17 -8.76 2.79
C MET A 126 13.22 -7.94 2.03
N ILE A 127 14.26 -8.58 1.50
CA ILE A 127 15.27 -7.91 0.66
C ILE A 127 14.64 -7.35 -0.61
N ILE A 128 13.79 -8.12 -1.29
CA ILE A 128 13.05 -7.66 -2.47
C ILE A 128 12.20 -6.44 -2.13
N PHE A 129 11.50 -6.45 -0.98
CA PHE A 129 10.73 -5.30 -0.52
C PHE A 129 11.62 -4.06 -0.31
N MET A 130 12.74 -4.17 0.41
CA MET A 130 13.66 -3.06 0.66
C MET A 130 14.20 -2.48 -0.66
N ILE A 131 14.63 -3.35 -1.58
CA ILE A 131 15.09 -2.95 -2.92
C ILE A 131 13.96 -2.26 -3.70
N SER A 132 12.74 -2.79 -3.65
CA SER A 132 11.57 -2.22 -4.34
C SER A 132 11.24 -0.83 -3.83
N VAL A 133 11.28 -0.61 -2.51
CA VAL A 133 11.09 0.71 -1.91
C VAL A 133 12.13 1.66 -2.47
N LEU A 134 13.42 1.35 -2.34
CA LEU A 134 14.52 2.21 -2.76
C LEU A 134 14.46 2.57 -4.25
N LEU A 135 14.29 1.57 -5.12
CA LEU A 135 14.24 1.77 -6.56
C LEU A 135 13.02 2.60 -6.97
N LEU A 136 11.83 2.26 -6.49
CA LEU A 136 10.60 2.94 -6.89
C LEU A 136 10.53 4.37 -6.34
N THR A 137 10.99 4.61 -5.11
CA THR A 137 11.08 5.98 -4.58
C THR A 137 12.16 6.80 -5.29
N SER A 138 13.29 6.19 -5.66
CA SER A 138 14.34 6.88 -6.43
C SER A 138 13.87 7.25 -7.84
N ILE A 139 13.14 6.36 -8.51
CA ILE A 139 12.51 6.66 -9.80
C ILE A 139 11.49 7.78 -9.61
N GLY A 140 10.66 7.70 -8.56
CA GLY A 140 9.68 8.71 -8.24
C GLY A 140 10.31 10.09 -8.02
N ASP A 141 11.40 10.17 -7.27
CA ASP A 141 12.13 11.42 -7.00
C ASP A 141 12.69 12.05 -8.29
N ASN A 142 13.28 11.23 -9.17
CA ASN A 142 13.77 11.70 -10.46
C ASN A 142 12.64 12.28 -11.33
N ILE A 143 11.45 11.66 -11.32
CA ILE A 143 10.28 12.15 -12.06
C ILE A 143 9.76 13.44 -11.42
N ASP A 144 9.62 13.49 -10.09
CA ASP A 144 9.16 14.66 -9.36
C ASP A 144 10.07 15.87 -9.59
N LYS A 145 11.40 15.68 -9.59
CA LYS A 145 12.39 16.72 -9.94
C LYS A 145 12.31 17.17 -11.39
N SER A 146 11.94 16.29 -12.31
CA SER A 146 11.86 16.64 -13.74
C SER A 146 10.57 17.39 -14.08
N ILE A 147 9.47 17.04 -13.42
CA ILE A 147 8.12 17.49 -13.79
C ILE A 147 7.57 18.56 -12.84
N HIS A 148 8.07 18.61 -11.60
CA HIS A 148 7.59 19.48 -10.52
C HIS A 148 6.07 19.50 -10.41
N PRO A 149 5.44 18.33 -10.12
CA PRO A 149 3.99 18.23 -10.17
C PRO A 149 3.34 19.10 -9.09
N LYS A 150 2.51 20.06 -9.54
CA LYS A 150 1.64 20.84 -8.66
C LYS A 150 0.29 20.13 -8.55
N ILE A 151 0.14 19.35 -7.49
CA ILE A 151 -1.07 18.57 -7.24
C ILE A 151 -2.15 19.46 -6.60
N ARG A 152 -3.40 19.34 -7.07
CA ARG A 152 -4.53 20.06 -6.47
C ARG A 152 -4.87 19.46 -5.11
N PRO A 153 -5.33 20.27 -4.15
CA PRO A 153 -5.87 19.76 -2.88
C PRO A 153 -6.96 18.71 -3.12
N TYR A 154 -6.93 17.62 -2.35
CA TYR A 154 -7.88 16.51 -2.47
C TYR A 154 -9.34 16.99 -2.39
N PHE A 155 -9.66 17.82 -1.40
CA PHE A 155 -11.02 18.36 -1.18
C PHE A 155 -11.57 19.12 -2.39
N TYR A 156 -10.71 19.86 -3.11
CA TYR A 156 -11.13 20.56 -4.32
C TYR A 156 -11.58 19.57 -5.41
N CYS A 157 -10.81 18.49 -5.59
CA CYS A 157 -11.14 17.46 -6.58
C CYS A 157 -12.41 16.69 -6.21
N LEU A 158 -12.58 16.37 -4.92
CA LEU A 158 -13.78 15.70 -4.41
C LEU A 158 -15.04 16.57 -4.60
N LEU A 159 -14.97 17.86 -4.24
CA LEU A 159 -16.08 18.80 -4.45
C LEU A 159 -16.44 18.91 -5.94
N LYS A 160 -15.43 18.97 -6.82
CA LYS A 160 -15.66 19.03 -8.28
C LYS A 160 -16.35 17.76 -8.80
N ASP A 161 -15.97 16.58 -8.31
CA ASP A 161 -16.64 15.34 -8.70
C ASP A 161 -18.10 15.32 -8.20
N ILE A 162 -18.34 15.75 -6.96
CA ILE A 162 -19.69 15.86 -6.38
C ILE A 162 -20.57 16.81 -7.21
N THR A 163 -20.08 18.00 -7.57
CA THR A 163 -20.86 18.96 -8.35
C THR A 163 -21.18 18.45 -9.75
N ILE A 164 -20.26 17.71 -10.39
CA ILE A 164 -20.52 17.07 -11.69
C ILE A 164 -21.63 16.01 -11.56
N ILE A 165 -21.57 15.19 -10.51
CA ILE A 165 -22.60 14.17 -10.24
C ILE A 165 -23.96 14.84 -10.02
N PHE A 166 -24.06 15.86 -9.17
CA PHE A 166 -25.29 16.61 -8.95
C PHE A 166 -25.83 17.25 -10.23
N ALA A 167 -24.98 17.90 -11.02
CA ALA A 167 -25.39 18.50 -12.29
C ALA A 167 -25.92 17.44 -13.29
N SER A 168 -25.33 16.24 -13.30
CA SER A 168 -25.79 15.12 -14.13
C SER A 168 -27.13 14.54 -13.68
N MET A 169 -27.43 14.58 -12.37
CA MET A 169 -28.73 14.15 -11.83
C MET A 169 -29.83 15.19 -12.12
N VAL A 170 -29.51 16.48 -12.04
CA VAL A 170 -30.46 17.57 -12.32
C VAL A 170 -30.82 17.64 -13.81
N ARG A 171 -29.87 17.41 -14.73
CA ARG A 171 -30.13 17.38 -16.19
C ARG A 171 -30.90 16.15 -16.68
N LYS A 172 -31.05 15.11 -15.85
CA LYS A 172 -31.83 13.90 -16.18
C LYS A 172 -33.29 13.97 -15.75
N LYS A 173 -33.76 15.12 -15.24
CA LYS A 173 -35.18 15.47 -15.06
C LYS A 173 -35.60 16.44 -16.16
#